data_AF-A0A7K2P9Y2-F1
#
_entry.id   AF-A0A7K2P9Y2-F1
#
_cell.length_a   1.000
_cell.length_b   1.000
_cell.length_c   1.000
_cell.angle_alpha   90.00
_cell.angle_beta   90.00
_cell.angle_gamma   90.00
#
_symmetry.space_group_name_H-M   'P 1'
#
loop_
_entity.id
_entity.type
_entity.pdbx_description
1 polymer ?
#
loop_
_entity_poly.entity_id
_entity_poly.type
_entity_poly.pdbx_seq_one_letter_code
_entity_poly.pdbx_strand_id
1 'polypeptide(L)'
;MTAADPRVQLVRDATFVRLRADGDISGTRGSAPDGLFLQDARHLSRWHLAVDGTAPTALVPVTPETDDTAAGALTPEGTRDNPPAYTVFRRQSVAAGTFTEHLSLVSNRPDAVTARLDLTVDADFADLFELRADDRHYAKPGAEYDSRDTADGVLFSYRRADWHARTEITCDPAPDTVAAAPARPGDTARKLTW
;
A
#
# COMPACT_ATOMS: atom_id res chain seq x y z
N MET A 1 13.92 0.37 23.87
CA MET A 1 14.12 0.15 22.43
C MET A 1 13.08 -0.85 21.98
N THR A 2 11.98 -0.37 21.39
CA THR A 2 11.00 -1.25 20.74
C THR A 2 11.73 -1.93 19.58
N ALA A 3 11.68 -3.26 19.50
CA ALA A 3 12.23 -3.99 18.36
C ALA A 3 11.65 -3.37 17.08
N ALA A 4 12.50 -3.09 16.10
CA ALA A 4 12.02 -2.60 14.81
C ALA A 4 11.04 -3.63 14.25
N ASP A 5 9.85 -3.18 13.87
CA ASP A 5 8.85 -4.01 13.20
C ASP A 5 9.51 -4.68 11.99
N PRO A 6 9.47 -6.03 11.86
CA PRO A 6 10.07 -6.70 10.73
C PRO A 6 9.57 -6.08 9.42
N ARG A 7 10.52 -5.65 8.58
CA ARG A 7 10.23 -5.03 7.29
C ARG A 7 10.68 -5.93 6.15
N VAL A 8 9.89 -5.94 5.09
CA VAL A 8 10.17 -6.67 3.87
C VAL A 8 10.65 -5.66 2.83
N GLN A 9 11.71 -5.98 2.11
CA GLN A 9 12.21 -5.17 1.01
C GLN A 9 12.25 -6.02 -0.25
N LEU A 10 11.61 -5.54 -1.32
CA LEU A 10 11.69 -6.13 -2.66
C LEU A 10 12.37 -5.13 -3.60
N VAL A 11 13.14 -5.62 -4.57
CA VAL A 11 13.91 -4.78 -5.49
C VAL A 11 13.99 -5.40 -6.89
N ARG A 12 13.77 -4.57 -7.91
CA ARG A 12 14.02 -4.89 -9.32
C ARG A 12 14.26 -3.60 -10.10
N ASP A 13 15.33 -3.54 -10.91
CA ASP A 13 15.60 -2.47 -11.88
C ASP A 13 15.38 -1.04 -11.35
N ALA A 14 16.11 -0.67 -10.29
CA ALA A 14 16.03 0.62 -9.59
C ALA A 14 14.66 0.96 -8.95
N THR A 15 13.73 0.02 -8.97
CA THR A 15 12.46 0.07 -8.24
C THR A 15 12.61 -0.75 -6.98
N PHE A 16 12.26 -0.20 -5.82
CA PHE A 16 12.19 -0.98 -4.60
C PHE A 16 10.98 -0.59 -3.77
N VAL A 17 10.43 -1.57 -3.06
CA VAL A 17 9.34 -1.36 -2.12
C VAL A 17 9.80 -1.80 -0.74
N ARG A 18 9.46 -1.02 0.28
CA ARG A 18 9.59 -1.43 1.68
C ARG A 18 8.20 -1.55 2.28
N LEU A 19 7.92 -2.72 2.81
CA LEU A 19 6.62 -3.13 3.34
C LEU A 19 6.75 -3.46 4.82
N ARG A 20 5.65 -3.36 5.55
CA ARG A 20 5.49 -3.95 6.88
C ARG A 20 5.33 -5.46 6.79
N ALA A 21 5.38 -6.15 7.93
CA ALA A 21 5.21 -7.60 8.02
C ALA A 21 3.80 -8.10 7.60
N ASP A 22 2.80 -7.23 7.62
CA ASP A 22 1.45 -7.48 7.10
C ASP A 22 1.34 -7.24 5.58
N GLY A 23 2.40 -6.72 4.95
CA GLY A 23 2.43 -6.32 3.54
C GLY A 23 1.93 -4.91 3.26
N ASP A 24 1.57 -4.13 4.29
CA ASP A 24 1.09 -2.77 4.10
C ASP A 24 2.22 -1.73 4.00
N ILE A 25 1.88 -0.59 3.42
CA ILE A 25 2.67 0.65 3.43
C ILE A 25 1.92 1.67 4.27
N SER A 26 2.58 2.18 5.32
CA SER A 26 1.99 3.12 6.27
C SER A 26 2.44 4.57 6.11
N GLY A 27 3.44 4.84 5.26
CA GLY A 27 3.95 6.17 4.98
C GLY A 27 4.92 6.70 6.02
N THR A 28 5.47 5.82 6.85
CA THR A 28 6.48 6.13 7.87
C THR A 28 7.66 6.89 7.26
N ARG A 29 8.18 7.86 8.02
CA ARG A 29 9.40 8.61 7.71
C ARG A 29 10.51 8.22 8.69
N GLY A 30 11.72 8.73 8.49
CA GLY A 30 12.80 8.61 9.45
C GLY A 30 13.88 7.62 9.01
N SER A 31 14.36 6.79 9.94
CA SER A 31 15.50 5.91 9.68
C SER A 31 15.16 4.71 8.81
N ALA A 32 13.87 4.38 8.70
CA ALA A 32 13.38 3.24 7.96
C ALA A 32 12.01 3.53 7.31
N PRO A 33 11.91 4.48 6.36
CA PRO A 33 10.67 4.80 5.67
C PRO A 33 10.16 3.61 4.84
N ASP A 34 8.85 3.39 4.83
CA ASP A 34 8.18 2.47 3.91
C ASP A 34 7.59 3.22 2.72
N GLY A 35 7.31 2.46 1.66
CA GLY A 35 6.82 2.99 0.40
C GLY A 35 7.30 2.21 -0.82
N LEU A 36 6.74 2.56 -1.97
CA LEU A 36 7.31 2.25 -3.28
C LEU A 36 8.21 3.41 -3.70
N PHE A 37 9.43 3.11 -4.11
CA PHE A 37 10.43 4.10 -4.46
C PHE A 37 10.97 3.86 -5.86
N LEU A 38 11.10 4.95 -6.60
CA LEU A 38 11.67 5.01 -7.95
C LEU A 38 12.18 6.43 -8.18
N GLN A 39 13.31 6.57 -8.90
CA GLN A 39 13.85 7.88 -9.32
C GLN A 39 13.94 8.90 -8.16
N ASP A 40 14.50 8.46 -7.02
CA ASP A 40 14.72 9.28 -5.81
C ASP A 40 13.45 9.85 -5.15
N ALA A 41 12.27 9.32 -5.46
CA ALA A 41 11.00 9.73 -4.86
C ALA A 41 10.17 8.53 -4.34
N ARG A 42 9.34 8.78 -3.32
CA ARG A 42 8.33 7.83 -2.84
C ARG A 42 7.04 7.96 -3.67
N HIS A 43 6.80 6.98 -4.53
CA HIS A 43 5.64 6.90 -5.42
C HIS A 43 4.38 6.39 -4.73
N LEU A 44 4.50 5.49 -3.74
CA LEU A 44 3.38 5.06 -2.90
C LEU A 44 3.72 5.33 -1.43
N SER A 45 2.94 6.20 -0.80
CA SER A 45 3.03 6.55 0.61
C SER A 45 2.06 5.72 1.46
N ARG A 46 1.02 5.14 0.84
CA ARG A 46 0.05 4.29 1.53
C ARG A 46 -0.39 3.15 0.64
N TRP A 47 -0.50 1.98 1.25
CA TRP A 47 -1.08 0.77 0.70
C TRP A 47 -1.61 -0.04 1.86
N HIS A 48 -2.90 0.08 2.14
CA HIS A 48 -3.50 -0.46 3.35
C HIS A 48 -4.76 -1.25 3.03
N LEU A 49 -4.72 -2.55 3.30
CA LEU A 49 -5.84 -3.45 3.09
C LEU A 49 -6.71 -3.54 4.34
N ALA A 50 -8.01 -3.40 4.16
CA ALA A 50 -9.01 -3.81 5.13
C ALA A 50 -9.94 -4.84 4.49
N VAL A 51 -10.37 -5.81 5.27
CA VAL A 51 -11.41 -6.76 4.89
C VAL A 51 -12.52 -6.72 5.94
N ASP A 52 -13.76 -6.61 5.47
CA ASP A 52 -14.94 -6.40 6.31
C ASP A 52 -14.77 -5.23 7.29
N GLY A 53 -14.10 -4.16 6.83
CA GLY A 53 -13.87 -2.93 7.59
C GLY A 53 -12.72 -2.99 8.61
N THR A 54 -12.01 -4.12 8.72
CA THR A 54 -10.90 -4.28 9.67
C THR A 54 -9.58 -4.58 8.96
N ALA A 55 -8.46 -4.07 9.47
CA ALA A 55 -7.15 -4.47 8.98
C ALA A 55 -6.91 -5.95 9.36
N PRO A 56 -6.70 -6.85 8.39
CA PRO A 56 -6.49 -8.25 8.70
C PRO A 56 -5.13 -8.44 9.39
N THR A 57 -5.07 -9.36 10.34
CA THR A 57 -3.84 -9.69 11.09
C THR A 57 -3.02 -10.74 10.34
N ALA A 58 -1.69 -10.63 10.37
CA ALA A 58 -0.81 -11.63 9.79
C ALA A 58 -0.89 -12.96 10.55
N LEU A 59 -1.35 -14.03 9.88
CA LEU A 59 -1.18 -15.42 10.32
C LEU A 59 0.22 -15.92 10.00
N VAL A 60 0.66 -15.62 8.79
CA VAL A 60 2.03 -15.82 8.31
C VAL A 60 2.50 -14.45 7.84
N PRO A 61 3.47 -13.83 8.52
CA PRO A 61 4.06 -12.57 8.08
C PRO A 61 4.49 -12.68 6.62
N VAL A 62 4.40 -11.57 5.89
CA VAL A 62 4.94 -11.49 4.54
C VAL A 62 6.45 -11.74 4.60
N THR A 63 6.92 -12.70 3.82
CA THR A 63 8.34 -13.06 3.73
C THR A 63 8.79 -13.13 2.28
N PRO A 64 10.01 -12.65 1.94
CA PRO A 64 10.57 -12.81 0.60
C PRO A 64 10.65 -14.28 0.18
N GLU A 65 10.12 -14.60 -0.99
CA GLU A 65 10.39 -15.85 -1.71
C GLU A 65 11.59 -15.69 -2.65
N THR A 66 11.74 -14.49 -3.21
CA THR A 66 12.84 -14.02 -4.06
C THR A 66 13.16 -12.57 -3.70
N ASP A 67 14.20 -12.00 -4.32
CA ASP A 67 14.55 -10.57 -4.12
C ASP A 67 13.46 -9.60 -4.57
N ASP A 68 12.55 -10.03 -5.43
CA ASP A 68 11.50 -9.22 -6.03
C ASP A 68 10.07 -9.68 -5.72
N THR A 69 9.90 -10.77 -4.96
CA THR A 69 8.59 -11.32 -4.63
C THR A 69 8.52 -11.75 -3.16
N ALA A 70 7.42 -11.42 -2.49
CA ALA A 70 7.09 -11.92 -1.17
C ALA A 70 5.64 -12.43 -1.10
N ALA A 71 5.38 -13.31 -0.15
CA ALA A 71 4.05 -13.81 0.12
C ALA A 71 3.81 -13.94 1.63
N GLY A 72 2.54 -13.88 2.01
CA GLY A 72 2.08 -14.06 3.38
C GLY A 72 0.61 -14.48 3.42
N ALA A 73 0.13 -14.75 4.62
CA ALA A 73 -1.27 -15.08 4.88
C ALA A 73 -1.80 -14.20 6.00
N LEU A 74 -2.96 -13.59 5.77
CA LEU A 74 -3.65 -12.71 6.69
C LEU A 74 -5.00 -13.33 7.07
N THR A 75 -5.53 -12.92 8.20
CA THR A 75 -6.86 -13.30 8.67
C THR A 75 -7.60 -12.06 9.16
N PRO A 76 -8.90 -11.92 8.85
CA PRO A 76 -9.76 -11.03 9.61
C PRO A 76 -9.76 -11.37 11.09
N GLU A 77 -10.26 -10.45 11.90
CA GLU A 77 -10.55 -10.71 13.30
C GLU A 77 -11.54 -11.88 13.45
N GLY A 78 -11.30 -12.72 14.45
CA GLY A 78 -12.20 -13.81 14.81
C GLY A 78 -11.96 -14.27 16.24
N THR A 79 -12.93 -14.99 16.78
CA THR A 79 -12.88 -15.54 18.13
C THR A 79 -12.94 -17.06 18.10
N ARG A 80 -12.76 -17.69 19.27
CA ARG A 80 -12.90 -19.14 19.41
C ARG A 80 -14.29 -19.63 18.98
N ASP A 81 -15.33 -18.88 19.34
CA ASP A 81 -16.73 -19.26 19.07
C ASP A 81 -17.19 -18.76 17.69
N ASN A 82 -16.52 -17.75 17.14
CA ASN A 82 -16.74 -17.28 15.78
C ASN A 82 -15.40 -17.12 15.04
N PRO A 83 -14.83 -18.22 14.51
CA PRO A 83 -13.56 -18.16 13.81
C PRO A 83 -13.65 -17.33 12.53
N PRO A 84 -12.53 -16.77 12.05
CA PRO A 84 -12.48 -15.97 10.82
C PRO A 84 -13.08 -16.71 9.63
N ALA A 85 -13.97 -16.05 8.89
CA ALA A 85 -14.74 -16.69 7.82
C ALA A 85 -13.91 -17.05 6.59
N TYR A 86 -12.77 -16.39 6.39
CA TYR A 86 -11.87 -16.64 5.27
C TYR A 86 -10.41 -16.36 5.64
N THR A 87 -9.50 -16.95 4.88
CA THR A 87 -8.07 -16.68 4.90
C THR A 87 -7.71 -15.84 3.68
N VAL A 88 -6.91 -14.80 3.87
CA VAL A 88 -6.47 -13.90 2.79
C VAL A 88 -5.02 -14.21 2.46
N PHE A 89 -4.76 -14.75 1.28
CA PHE A 89 -3.40 -14.91 0.78
C PHE A 89 -2.99 -13.67 0.02
N ARG A 90 -1.81 -13.15 0.36
CA ARG A 90 -1.23 -11.96 -0.26
C ARG A 90 0.08 -12.36 -0.93
N ARG A 91 0.22 -12.02 -2.20
CA ARG A 91 1.48 -12.12 -2.94
C ARG A 91 1.80 -10.75 -3.53
N GLN A 92 2.99 -10.25 -3.25
CA GLN A 92 3.45 -8.93 -3.65
C GLN A 92 4.75 -9.06 -4.43
N SER A 93 4.86 -8.35 -5.55
CA SER A 93 6.05 -8.41 -6.41
C SER A 93 6.41 -7.05 -6.97
N VAL A 94 7.69 -6.86 -7.29
CA VAL A 94 8.22 -5.65 -7.93
C VAL A 94 8.88 -6.01 -9.25
N ALA A 95 8.54 -5.24 -10.29
CA ALA A 95 9.22 -5.24 -11.57
C ALA A 95 9.72 -3.82 -11.88
N ALA A 96 10.38 -3.62 -13.03
CA ALA A 96 10.82 -2.30 -13.47
C ALA A 96 9.64 -1.31 -13.49
N GLY A 97 9.65 -0.34 -12.58
CA GLY A 97 8.63 0.69 -12.41
C GLY A 97 7.26 0.22 -11.91
N THR A 98 7.11 -1.04 -11.50
CA THR A 98 5.79 -1.63 -11.19
C THR A 98 5.80 -2.37 -9.86
N PHE A 99 4.77 -2.15 -9.05
CA PHE A 99 4.46 -2.95 -7.86
C PHE A 99 3.11 -3.62 -8.07
N THR A 100 3.07 -4.93 -7.86
CA THR A 100 1.86 -5.74 -8.11
C THR A 100 1.49 -6.51 -6.86
N GLU A 101 0.23 -6.42 -6.45
CA GLU A 101 -0.36 -7.27 -5.41
C GLU A 101 -1.40 -8.21 -6.02
N HIS A 102 -1.35 -9.48 -5.62
CA HIS A 102 -2.39 -10.46 -5.87
C HIS A 102 -2.98 -10.92 -4.54
N LEU A 103 -4.30 -10.76 -4.40
CA LEU A 103 -5.06 -11.21 -3.25
C LEU A 103 -5.92 -12.42 -3.64
N SER A 104 -5.86 -13.47 -2.83
CA SER A 104 -6.74 -14.63 -2.96
C SER A 104 -7.45 -14.89 -1.64
N LEU A 105 -8.79 -14.91 -1.66
CA LEU A 105 -9.60 -15.18 -0.49
C LEU A 105 -10.08 -16.63 -0.53
N VAL A 106 -9.83 -17.37 0.54
CA VAL A 106 -10.28 -18.77 0.68
C VAL A 106 -11.25 -18.86 1.85
N SER A 107 -12.49 -19.27 1.58
CA SER A 107 -13.50 -19.49 2.62
C SER A 107 -13.07 -20.62 3.55
N ASN A 108 -13.22 -20.39 4.86
CA ASN A 108 -13.07 -21.40 5.91
C ASN A 108 -14.44 -21.97 6.34
N ARG A 109 -15.53 -21.58 5.66
CA ARG A 109 -16.91 -21.97 5.97
C ARG A 109 -17.48 -22.88 4.88
N PRO A 110 -18.39 -23.81 5.25
CA PRO A 110 -19.07 -24.67 4.28
C PRO A 110 -20.13 -23.92 3.46
N ASP A 111 -20.67 -22.83 4.01
CA ASP A 111 -21.67 -21.98 3.36
C ASP A 111 -21.01 -20.82 2.59
N ALA A 112 -21.77 -20.21 1.67
CA ALA A 112 -21.32 -19.04 0.92
C ALA A 112 -21.01 -17.86 1.86
N VAL A 113 -19.86 -17.20 1.63
CA VAL A 113 -19.41 -16.03 2.38
C VAL A 113 -19.22 -14.86 1.41
N THR A 114 -19.59 -13.67 1.84
CA THR A 114 -19.26 -12.41 1.16
C THR A 114 -18.18 -11.71 1.98
N ALA A 115 -17.14 -11.25 1.31
CA ALA A 115 -16.10 -10.43 1.91
C ALA A 115 -16.07 -9.09 1.19
N ARG A 116 -16.03 -8.00 1.94
CA ARG A 116 -15.82 -6.66 1.40
C ARG A 116 -14.33 -6.33 1.48
N LEU A 117 -13.73 -5.95 0.36
CA LEU A 117 -12.35 -5.52 0.30
C LEU A 117 -12.28 -4.01 0.19
N ASP A 118 -11.40 -3.41 0.98
CA ASP A 118 -11.16 -1.99 1.02
C ASP A 118 -9.65 -1.75 0.94
N LEU A 119 -9.16 -1.19 -0.17
CA LEU A 119 -7.75 -0.81 -0.32
C LEU A 119 -7.62 0.70 -0.26
N THR A 120 -6.92 1.21 0.77
CA THR A 120 -6.60 2.64 0.87
C THR A 120 -5.19 2.88 0.35
N VAL A 121 -5.06 3.77 -0.62
CA VAL A 121 -3.83 4.07 -1.34
C VAL A 121 -3.57 5.57 -1.36
N ASP A 122 -2.30 5.96 -1.37
CA ASP A 122 -1.88 7.35 -1.48
C ASP A 122 -0.46 7.45 -2.05
N ALA A 123 -0.14 8.62 -2.63
CA ALA A 123 1.15 8.95 -3.20
C ALA A 123 1.56 10.36 -2.77
N ASP A 124 2.73 10.50 -2.14
CA ASP A 124 3.22 11.80 -1.64
C ASP A 124 4.41 12.36 -2.41
N PHE A 125 5.03 11.56 -3.30
CA PHE A 125 6.19 11.94 -4.10
C PHE A 125 7.29 12.59 -3.25
N ALA A 126 7.45 12.11 -2.00
CA ALA A 126 8.45 12.62 -1.09
C ALA A 126 9.85 12.25 -1.57
N ASP A 127 10.75 13.23 -1.65
CA ASP A 127 12.14 12.98 -2.03
C ASP A 127 12.97 12.40 -0.87
N LEU A 128 14.18 11.93 -1.19
CA LEU A 128 15.10 11.34 -0.21
C LEU A 128 15.54 12.30 0.91
N PHE A 129 15.35 13.61 0.79
CA PHE A 129 15.63 14.57 1.86
C PHE A 129 14.45 14.69 2.83
N GLU A 130 13.22 14.69 2.31
CA GLU A 130 12.00 14.73 3.12
C GLU A 130 11.75 13.47 3.95
N LEU A 131 12.33 12.35 3.54
CA LEU A 131 12.16 11.06 4.21
C LEU A 131 13.11 10.85 5.38
N ARG A 132 14.11 11.72 5.56
CA ARG A 132 15.17 11.55 6.58
C ARG A 132 14.65 11.70 8.01
N ALA A 133 15.38 11.13 8.96
CA ALA A 133 15.15 11.26 10.40
C ALA A 133 15.78 12.54 10.98
N ASP A 134 15.53 13.70 10.38
CA ASP A 134 16.09 14.97 10.82
C ASP A 134 15.04 16.02 11.21
N ASP A 135 13.77 15.61 11.27
CA ASP A 135 12.60 16.45 11.60
C ASP A 135 12.48 17.73 10.77
N ARG A 136 13.17 17.81 9.62
CA ARG A 136 13.11 18.97 8.76
C ARG A 136 11.86 18.93 7.91
N HIS A 137 11.14 20.05 7.90
CA HIS A 137 10.04 20.27 6.98
C HIS A 137 10.51 21.14 5.83
N TYR A 138 10.41 20.62 4.61
CA TYR A 138 10.79 21.35 3.40
C TYR A 138 9.56 22.00 2.79
N ALA A 139 9.53 23.34 2.77
CA ALA A 139 8.49 24.06 2.06
C ALA A 139 8.58 23.76 0.56
N LYS A 140 7.46 23.35 -0.05
CA LYS A 140 7.34 23.10 -1.49
C LYS A 140 6.41 24.13 -2.15
N PRO A 141 6.80 25.41 -2.25
CA PRO A 141 5.99 26.39 -2.94
C PRO A 141 5.77 25.95 -4.40
N GLY A 142 4.53 26.04 -4.87
CA GLY A 142 4.14 25.64 -6.22
C GLY A 142 4.13 24.12 -6.46
N ALA A 143 4.20 23.29 -5.41
CA ALA A 143 3.88 21.87 -5.55
C ALA A 143 2.38 21.69 -5.70
N GLU A 144 2.01 20.92 -6.72
CA GLU A 144 0.64 20.52 -7.02
C GLU A 144 0.56 19.00 -6.92
N TYR A 145 -0.43 18.53 -6.18
CA TYR A 145 -0.77 17.12 -6.04
C TYR A 145 -2.19 16.94 -6.56
N ASP A 146 -2.37 15.95 -7.42
CA ASP A 146 -3.68 15.62 -7.99
C ASP A 146 -3.90 14.11 -7.93
N SER A 147 -5.16 13.74 -7.79
CA SER A 147 -5.62 12.35 -7.77
C SER A 147 -6.90 12.27 -8.58
N ARG A 148 -6.90 11.40 -9.58
CA ARG A 148 -8.01 11.24 -10.51
C ARG A 148 -8.40 9.77 -10.58
N ASP A 149 -9.70 9.52 -10.45
CA ASP A 149 -10.26 8.18 -10.60
C ASP A 149 -10.22 7.75 -12.08
N THR A 150 -9.84 6.51 -12.34
CA THR A 150 -9.84 5.90 -13.69
C THR A 150 -10.98 4.88 -13.80
N ALA A 151 -11.08 4.17 -14.92
CA ALA A 151 -12.11 3.15 -15.10
C ALA A 151 -11.88 1.92 -14.20
N ASP A 152 -10.63 1.67 -13.83
CA ASP A 152 -10.13 0.46 -13.18
C ASP A 152 -9.24 0.77 -11.96
N GLY A 153 -9.22 2.01 -11.48
CA GLY A 153 -8.36 2.41 -10.36
C GLY A 153 -8.19 3.92 -10.20
N VAL A 154 -6.94 4.36 -10.00
CA VAL A 154 -6.60 5.75 -9.63
C VAL A 154 -5.26 6.17 -10.24
N LEU A 155 -5.20 7.40 -10.74
CA LEU A 155 -3.97 8.07 -11.15
C LEU A 155 -3.60 9.19 -10.16
N PHE A 156 -2.40 9.10 -9.60
CA PHE A 156 -1.77 10.16 -8.82
C PHE A 156 -0.79 10.94 -9.69
N SER A 157 -0.81 12.27 -9.59
CA SER A 157 0.10 13.16 -10.29
C SER A 157 0.70 14.19 -9.34
N TYR A 158 1.97 14.49 -9.57
CA TYR A 158 2.68 15.55 -8.88
C TYR A 158 3.43 16.42 -9.87
N ARG A 159 3.41 17.73 -9.62
CA ARG A 159 4.17 18.71 -10.39
C ARG A 159 4.77 19.76 -9.47
N ARG A 160 6.04 20.09 -9.69
CA ARG A 160 6.69 21.24 -9.05
C ARG A 160 7.83 21.75 -9.94
N ALA A 161 7.73 23.02 -10.35
CA ALA A 161 8.61 23.57 -11.38
C ALA A 161 8.63 22.62 -12.61
N ASP A 162 9.81 22.19 -13.06
CA ASP A 162 9.98 21.29 -14.21
C ASP A 162 9.90 19.81 -13.84
N TRP A 163 9.72 19.46 -12.56
CA TRP A 163 9.62 18.08 -12.12
C TRP A 163 8.16 17.59 -12.13
N HIS A 164 7.94 16.46 -12.79
CA HIS A 164 6.65 15.80 -12.94
C HIS A 164 6.80 14.32 -12.59
N ALA A 165 5.92 13.80 -11.76
CA ALA A 165 5.86 12.38 -11.41
C ALA A 165 4.41 11.89 -11.43
N ARG A 166 4.23 10.61 -11.77
CA ARG A 166 2.91 9.96 -11.75
C ARG A 166 3.02 8.56 -11.18
N THR A 167 1.96 8.12 -10.52
CA THR A 167 1.78 6.74 -10.08
C THR A 167 0.37 6.33 -10.47
N GLU A 168 0.26 5.30 -11.30
CA GLU A 168 -1.02 4.74 -11.72
C GLU A 168 -1.27 3.43 -10.98
N ILE A 169 -2.47 3.27 -10.44
CA ILE A 169 -2.94 2.05 -9.81
C ILE A 169 -4.08 1.54 -10.67
N THR A 170 -3.92 0.34 -11.20
CA THR A 170 -4.94 -0.39 -11.96
C THR A 170 -5.32 -1.65 -11.18
N CYS A 171 -6.55 -2.12 -11.36
CA CYS A 171 -7.09 -3.23 -10.62
C CYS A 171 -7.84 -4.19 -11.54
N ASP A 172 -7.65 -5.48 -11.28
CA ASP A 172 -8.40 -6.56 -11.92
C ASP A 172 -8.87 -7.54 -10.82
N PRO A 173 -10.20 -7.62 -10.56
CA PRO A 173 -11.28 -6.87 -11.20
C PRO A 173 -11.25 -5.37 -10.86
N ALA A 174 -11.93 -4.56 -11.68
CA ALA A 174 -12.15 -3.14 -11.39
C ALA A 174 -12.93 -2.96 -10.07
N PRO A 175 -12.64 -1.92 -9.28
CA PRO A 175 -13.36 -1.63 -8.04
C PRO A 175 -14.81 -1.22 -8.31
N ASP A 176 -15.72 -1.60 -7.42
CA ASP A 176 -17.11 -1.14 -7.46
C ASP A 176 -17.20 0.37 -7.19
N THR A 177 -16.34 0.87 -6.29
CA THR A 177 -16.28 2.30 -5.97
C THR A 177 -14.86 2.77 -5.71
N VAL A 178 -14.61 4.03 -6.06
CA VAL A 178 -13.42 4.80 -5.66
C VAL A 178 -13.91 6.04 -4.93
N ALA A 179 -13.38 6.30 -3.73
CA ALA A 179 -13.76 7.44 -2.91
C ALA A 179 -12.55 8.16 -2.32
N ALA A 180 -12.64 9.47 -2.13
CA ALA A 180 -11.65 10.23 -1.38
C ALA A 180 -11.58 9.72 0.08
N ALA A 181 -10.38 9.48 0.57
CA ALA A 181 -10.13 9.01 1.94
C ALA A 181 -9.08 9.86 2.67
N PRO A 182 -9.21 11.21 2.69
CA PRO A 182 -8.19 12.08 3.22
C PRO A 182 -8.03 11.90 4.74
N ALA A 183 -6.81 11.62 5.20
CA ALA A 183 -6.48 11.68 6.63
C ALA A 183 -6.23 13.14 7.08
N ARG A 184 -5.88 14.02 6.14
CA ARG A 184 -5.64 15.46 6.37
C ARG A 184 -6.14 16.30 5.18
N PRO A 185 -6.43 17.59 5.37
CA PRO A 185 -6.71 18.49 4.25
C PRO A 185 -5.55 18.50 3.25
N GLY A 186 -5.86 18.30 1.96
CA GLY A 186 -4.86 18.24 0.87
C GLY A 186 -4.25 16.85 0.64
N ASP A 187 -4.69 15.83 1.37
CA ASP A 187 -4.32 14.43 1.15
C ASP A 187 -4.95 13.91 -0.16
N THR A 188 -4.16 13.20 -0.95
CA THR A 188 -4.61 12.60 -2.22
C THR A 188 -5.20 11.20 -2.04
N ALA A 189 -5.21 10.68 -0.81
CA ALA A 189 -5.63 9.32 -0.53
C ALA A 189 -6.98 8.95 -1.16
N ARG A 190 -7.01 7.74 -1.74
CA ARG A 190 -8.20 7.12 -2.30
C ARG A 190 -8.44 5.78 -1.63
N LYS A 191 -9.72 5.44 -1.47
CA LYS A 191 -10.18 4.14 -1.04
C LYS A 191 -10.91 3.47 -2.21
N LEU A 192 -10.40 2.33 -2.62
CA LEU A 192 -11.01 1.45 -3.61
C LEU A 192 -11.76 0.33 -2.87
N THR A 193 -12.98 0.04 -3.28
CA THR A 193 -13.83 -0.99 -2.64
C THR A 193 -14.33 -2.01 -3.65
N TRP A 194 -14.30 -3.28 -3.24
CA TRP A 194 -14.93 -4.43 -3.88
C TRP A 194 -15.80 -5.17 -2.85
#